data_AF-A0A1G0R654-F1
#
_entry.id   AF-A0A1G0R654-F1
#
_cell.length_a   1.000
_cell.length_b   1.000
_cell.length_c   1.000
_cell.angle_alpha   90.00
_cell.angle_beta   90.00
_cell.angle_gamma   90.00
#
_symmetry.space_group_name_H-M   'P 1'
#
loop_
_entity.id
_entity.type
_entity.pdbx_description
1 polymer ?
#
loop_
_entity_poly.entity_id
_entity_poly.type
_entity_poly.pdbx_seq_one_letter_code
_entity_poly.pdbx_strand_id
1 'polypeptide(L)'
;MRKKNYEGVVIINAALDDDQIENTISRIQETITSNGGEISAIERWGRKRLAYTIRKSKSGYYLVLRFVSPVALISTLERMYRLDETIIRYLTIALDKRALEHIQTQIENASSASEGNSNIETNSNDVPKINEEKNN
;
A
#
# COMPACT_ATOMS: atom_id res chain seq x y z
N MET A 1 -20.55 10.27 17.28
CA MET A 1 -20.37 8.80 17.08
C MET A 1 -18.90 8.47 17.28
N ARG A 2 -18.57 7.44 18.09
CA ARG A 2 -17.16 7.13 18.42
C ARG A 2 -16.43 6.56 17.21
N LYS A 3 -15.35 7.23 16.79
CA LYS A 3 -14.45 6.75 15.72
C LYS A 3 -13.40 5.78 16.31
N LYS A 4 -12.94 4.83 15.49
CA LYS A 4 -11.84 3.91 15.81
C LYS A 4 -10.88 3.83 14.63
N ASN A 5 -9.64 3.44 14.92
CA ASN A 5 -8.62 3.16 13.92
C ASN A 5 -8.78 1.73 13.40
N TYR A 6 -8.63 1.55 12.10
CA TYR A 6 -8.70 0.27 11.43
C TYR A 6 -7.55 0.12 10.43
N GLU A 7 -7.15 -1.13 10.24
CA GLU A 7 -6.32 -1.54 9.12
C GLU A 7 -7.13 -2.52 8.26
N GLY A 8 -7.19 -2.23 6.96
CA GLY A 8 -7.83 -3.05 5.95
C GLY A 8 -6.78 -3.59 4.99
N VAL A 9 -6.71 -4.91 4.86
CA VAL A 9 -5.96 -5.57 3.78
C VAL A 9 -6.95 -6.07 2.75
N VAL A 10 -6.81 -5.62 1.51
CA VAL A 10 -7.65 -6.00 0.38
C VAL A 10 -6.77 -6.65 -0.68
N ILE A 11 -7.20 -7.81 -1.18
CA ILE A 11 -6.56 -8.51 -2.29
C ILE A 11 -7.48 -8.38 -3.50
N ILE A 12 -7.02 -7.64 -4.50
CA ILE A 12 -7.69 -7.44 -5.78
C ILE A 12 -7.19 -8.51 -6.77
N ASN A 13 -8.03 -8.94 -7.70
CA ASN A 13 -7.64 -9.88 -8.73
C ASN A 13 -6.51 -9.30 -9.61
N ALA A 14 -5.34 -9.93 -9.59
CA ALA A 14 -4.15 -9.45 -10.30
C ALA A 14 -4.22 -9.61 -11.83
N ALA A 15 -5.24 -10.32 -12.34
CA ALA A 15 -5.49 -10.48 -13.78
C ALA A 15 -6.15 -9.25 -14.43
N LEU A 16 -6.59 -8.29 -13.62
CA LEU A 16 -7.13 -7.01 -14.09
C LEU A 16 -6.01 -6.07 -14.54
N ASP A 17 -6.36 -5.17 -15.45
CA ASP A 17 -5.48 -4.11 -15.92
C ASP A 17 -5.27 -3.05 -14.84
N ASP A 18 -4.17 -2.29 -14.93
CA ASP A 18 -3.81 -1.31 -13.90
C ASP A 18 -4.89 -0.24 -13.70
N ASP A 19 -5.54 0.21 -14.77
CA ASP A 19 -6.66 1.17 -14.70
C ASP A 19 -7.85 0.60 -13.92
N GLN A 20 -8.16 -0.69 -14.10
CA GLN A 20 -9.25 -1.36 -13.38
C GLN A 20 -8.92 -1.51 -11.88
N ILE A 21 -7.65 -1.78 -11.58
CA ILE A 21 -7.16 -1.84 -10.20
C ILE A 21 -7.27 -0.46 -9.55
N GLU A 22 -6.78 0.60 -10.17
CA GLU A 22 -6.88 1.96 -9.61
C GLU A 22 -8.33 2.45 -9.50
N ASN A 23 -9.21 2.09 -10.43
CA ASN A 23 -10.65 2.33 -10.29
C ASN A 23 -11.25 1.63 -9.06
N THR A 24 -10.83 0.39 -8.80
CA THR A 24 -11.25 -0.37 -7.61
C THR A 24 -10.73 0.31 -6.35
N ILE A 25 -9.45 0.69 -6.31
CA ILE A 25 -8.84 1.40 -5.18
C ILE A 25 -9.58 2.73 -4.93
N SER A 26 -9.90 3.49 -5.98
CA SER A 26 -10.63 4.76 -5.88
C SER A 26 -12.03 4.58 -5.30
N ARG A 27 -12.77 3.55 -5.75
CA ARG A 27 -14.09 3.20 -5.19
C ARG A 27 -14.02 2.85 -3.70
N ILE A 28 -12.98 2.12 -3.29
CA ILE A 28 -12.75 1.79 -1.87
C ILE A 28 -12.53 3.08 -1.07
N GLN A 29 -11.68 3.99 -1.56
CA GLN A 29 -11.41 5.27 -0.91
C GLN A 29 -12.67 6.12 -0.79
N GLU A 30 -13.43 6.26 -1.87
CA GLU A 30 -14.69 7.01 -1.90
C GLU A 30 -15.71 6.43 -0.92
N THR A 31 -15.85 5.11 -0.87
CA THR A 31 -16.75 4.44 0.09
C THR A 31 -16.38 4.80 1.53
N ILE A 32 -15.08 4.88 1.84
CA ILE A 32 -14.62 5.25 3.19
C ILE A 32 -14.91 6.72 3.48
N THR A 33 -14.57 7.64 2.56
CA THR A 33 -14.71 9.08 2.78
C THR A 33 -16.17 9.52 2.81
N SER A 34 -17.02 9.02 1.90
CA SER A 34 -18.45 9.33 1.86
C SER A 34 -19.23 8.87 3.09
N ASN A 35 -18.73 7.87 3.83
CA ASN A 35 -19.35 7.36 5.06
C ASN A 35 -18.73 7.95 6.34
N GLY A 36 -17.96 9.04 6.22
CA GLY A 36 -17.38 9.77 7.37
C GLY A 36 -16.10 9.14 7.94
N GLY A 37 -15.47 8.26 7.16
CA GLY A 37 -14.12 7.76 7.42
C GLY A 37 -13.04 8.71 6.89
N GLU A 38 -11.86 8.65 7.49
CA GLU A 38 -10.68 9.43 7.12
C GLU A 38 -9.53 8.46 6.89
N ILE A 39 -8.88 8.54 5.73
CA ILE A 39 -7.80 7.63 5.36
C ILE A 39 -6.48 8.24 5.82
N SER A 40 -5.74 7.52 6.65
CA SER A 40 -4.44 7.97 7.17
C SER A 40 -3.28 7.50 6.30
N ALA A 41 -3.36 6.29 5.73
CA ALA A 41 -2.32 5.76 4.86
C ALA A 41 -2.88 4.77 3.84
N ILE A 42 -2.26 4.74 2.66
CA ILE A 42 -2.51 3.75 1.61
C ILE A 42 -1.18 3.19 1.14
N GLU A 43 -0.97 1.90 1.32
CA GLU A 43 0.21 1.19 0.85
C GLU A 43 -0.17 0.23 -0.27
N ARG A 44 0.42 0.46 -1.44
CA ARG A 44 0.26 -0.39 -2.63
C ARG A 44 1.41 -1.38 -2.70
N TRP A 45 1.16 -2.60 -2.26
CA TRP A 45 2.19 -3.67 -2.27
C TRP A 45 2.36 -4.33 -3.64
N GLY A 46 1.46 -4.04 -4.58
CA GLY A 46 1.51 -4.54 -5.94
C GLY A 46 1.08 -6.00 -6.08
N ARG A 47 1.38 -6.58 -7.25
CA ARG A 47 1.03 -7.97 -7.58
C ARG A 47 1.98 -8.94 -6.86
N LYS A 48 1.42 -9.87 -6.08
CA LYS A 48 2.15 -10.94 -5.39
C LYS A 48 1.52 -12.29 -5.67
N ARG A 49 2.32 -13.35 -5.63
CA ARG A 49 1.86 -14.74 -5.78
C ARG A 49 1.19 -15.20 -4.47
N LEU A 50 0.03 -15.82 -4.58
CA LEU A 50 -0.70 -16.39 -3.45
C LEU A 50 -0.12 -17.78 -3.13
N ALA A 51 -0.14 -18.17 -1.85
CA ALA A 51 0.29 -19.49 -1.42
C ALA A 51 -0.62 -20.61 -2.00
N TYR A 52 -1.91 -20.32 -2.16
CA TYR A 52 -2.90 -21.19 -2.78
C TYR A 52 -3.85 -20.38 -3.66
N THR A 53 -4.57 -21.08 -4.53
CA THR A 53 -5.49 -20.43 -5.48
C THR A 53 -6.75 -19.95 -4.77
N ILE A 54 -7.11 -18.68 -4.96
CA ILE A 54 -8.33 -18.06 -4.42
C ILE A 54 -9.17 -17.60 -5.59
N ARG A 55 -10.44 -18.03 -5.66
CA ARG A 55 -11.35 -17.72 -6.80
C ARG A 55 -10.69 -17.95 -8.18
N LYS A 56 -9.96 -19.06 -8.33
CA LYS A 56 -9.19 -19.43 -9.54
C LYS A 56 -7.98 -18.53 -9.88
N SER A 57 -7.66 -17.52 -9.06
CA SER A 57 -6.47 -16.68 -9.21
C SER A 57 -5.29 -17.23 -8.40
N LYS A 58 -4.09 -17.26 -9.01
CA LYS A 58 -2.82 -17.67 -8.38
C LYS A 58 -2.00 -16.48 -7.85
N SER A 59 -2.41 -15.26 -8.21
CA SER A 59 -1.79 -13.99 -7.81
C SER A 59 -2.88 -13.00 -7.40
N GLY A 60 -2.50 -12.03 -6.59
CA GLY A 60 -3.37 -10.96 -6.12
C GLY A 60 -2.60 -9.65 -6.00
N TYR A 61 -3.28 -8.53 -6.24
CA TYR A 61 -2.75 -7.20 -5.97
C TYR A 61 -3.09 -6.84 -4.52
N TYR A 62 -2.07 -6.59 -3.71
CA TYR A 62 -2.22 -6.30 -2.29
C TYR A 62 -2.32 -4.80 -2.07
N LEU A 63 -3.39 -4.40 -1.38
CA LEU A 63 -3.64 -3.04 -0.93
C LEU A 63 -3.81 -3.06 0.59
N VAL A 64 -3.03 -2.24 1.29
CA VAL A 64 -3.19 -2.01 2.72
C VAL A 64 -3.67 -0.58 2.94
N LEU A 65 -4.76 -0.43 3.67
CA LEU A 65 -5.39 0.86 3.97
C LEU A 65 -5.44 1.02 5.49
N ARG A 66 -4.98 2.17 5.98
CA ARG A 66 -5.20 2.57 7.37
C ARG A 66 -6.16 3.75 7.38
N PHE A 67 -7.18 3.66 8.21
CA PHE A 67 -8.24 4.67 8.24
C PHE A 67 -8.93 4.74 9.60
N VAL A 68 -9.48 5.90 9.89
CA VAL A 68 -10.25 6.21 11.09
C VAL A 68 -11.71 6.33 10.71
N SER A 69 -12.60 5.52 11.29
CA SER A 69 -14.01 5.53 10.90
C SER A 69 -14.98 5.24 12.04
N PRO A 70 -16.27 5.61 11.89
CA PRO A 70 -17.35 5.10 12.74
C PRO A 70 -17.53 3.59 12.56
N VAL A 71 -17.89 2.88 13.63
CA VAL A 71 -18.06 1.40 13.60
C VAL A 71 -19.08 0.93 12.56
N ALA A 72 -20.13 1.72 12.30
CA ALA A 72 -21.17 1.37 11.32
C ALA A 72 -20.62 1.23 9.89
N LEU A 73 -19.58 2.00 9.54
CA LEU A 73 -18.96 2.00 8.21
C LEU A 73 -18.42 0.62 7.84
N ILE A 74 -17.89 -0.14 8.81
CA ILE A 74 -17.26 -1.45 8.57
C ILE A 74 -18.24 -2.42 7.89
N SER A 75 -19.50 -2.46 8.35
CA SER A 75 -20.50 -3.34 7.77
C SER A 75 -20.83 -3.00 6.30
N THR A 76 -20.88 -1.70 5.98
CA THR A 76 -21.09 -1.21 4.61
C THR A 76 -19.90 -1.54 3.72
N LEU A 77 -18.68 -1.33 4.24
CA LEU A 77 -17.43 -1.58 3.53
C LEU A 77 -17.26 -3.08 3.22
N GLU A 78 -17.47 -3.96 4.20
CA GLU A 78 -17.40 -5.41 3.99
C GLU A 78 -18.49 -5.92 3.04
N ARG A 79 -19.69 -5.33 3.06
CA ARG A 79 -20.74 -5.63 2.09
C ARG A 79 -20.29 -5.27 0.68
N MET A 80 -19.71 -4.09 0.49
CA MET A 80 -19.18 -3.68 -0.81
C MET A 80 -18.06 -4.63 -1.29
N TYR A 81 -17.10 -4.97 -0.42
CA TYR A 81 -16.04 -5.93 -0.75
C TYR A 81 -16.57 -7.32 -1.15
N ARG A 82 -17.67 -7.76 -0.55
CA ARG A 82 -18.29 -9.05 -0.88
C ARG A 82 -19.00 -9.02 -2.23
N LEU A 83 -19.64 -7.90 -2.57
CA LEU A 83 -20.38 -7.70 -3.81
C LEU A 83 -19.47 -7.43 -5.01
N ASP A 84 -18.30 -6.83 -4.78
CA ASP A 84 -17.33 -6.56 -5.82
C ASP A 84 -16.55 -7.84 -6.20
N GLU A 85 -16.78 -8.34 -7.42
CA GLU A 85 -16.12 -9.55 -7.91
C GLU A 85 -14.61 -9.36 -8.16
N THR A 86 -14.16 -8.10 -8.31
CA THR A 86 -12.73 -7.77 -8.48
C THR A 86 -11.92 -8.04 -7.21
N ILE A 87 -12.58 -8.01 -6.03
CA ILE A 87 -11.97 -8.26 -4.74
C ILE A 87 -12.08 -9.76 -4.41
N ILE A 88 -10.94 -10.42 -4.31
CA ILE A 88 -10.89 -11.89 -4.08
C ILE A 88 -10.77 -12.24 -2.59
N ARG A 89 -10.25 -11.32 -1.77
CA ARG A 89 -10.16 -11.47 -0.31
C ARG A 89 -10.03 -10.12 0.36
N TYR A 90 -10.52 -10.02 1.58
CA TYR A 90 -10.33 -8.85 2.44
C TYR A 90 -10.20 -9.28 3.90
N LEU A 91 -9.58 -8.43 4.71
CA LEU A 91 -9.51 -8.54 6.16
C LEU A 91 -9.50 -7.13 6.74
N THR A 92 -10.37 -6.88 7.72
CA THR A 92 -10.41 -5.59 8.42
C THR A 92 -10.19 -5.84 9.91
N ILE A 93 -9.21 -5.15 10.48
CA ILE A 93 -8.79 -5.30 11.87
C ILE A 93 -8.95 -3.95 12.56
N ALA A 94 -9.54 -3.95 13.76
CA ALA A 94 -9.56 -2.77 14.63
C ALA A 94 -8.21 -2.64 15.35
N LEU A 95 -7.57 -1.48 15.22
CA LEU A 95 -6.28 -1.21 15.83
C LEU A 95 -6.47 -0.73 17.27
N ASP A 96 -5.75 -1.37 18.19
CA ASP A 96 -5.64 -0.92 19.57
C ASP A 96 -4.52 0.11 19.73
N LYS A 97 -4.38 0.67 20.93
CA LYS A 97 -3.39 1.72 21.19
C LYS A 97 -1.96 1.22 20.94
N ARG A 98 -1.66 -0.02 21.35
CA ARG A 98 -0.33 -0.63 21.19
C ARG A 98 0.02 -0.83 19.72
N ALA A 99 -0.91 -1.34 18.93
CA ALA A 99 -0.70 -1.50 17.49
C ALA A 99 -0.39 -0.16 16.80
N LEU A 100 -1.09 0.92 17.18
CA LEU A 100 -0.84 2.26 16.64
C LEU A 100 0.56 2.77 17.00
N GLU A 101 0.99 2.60 18.25
CA GLU A 101 2.33 2.97 18.70
C GLU A 101 3.40 2.22 17.90
N HIS A 102 3.25 0.90 17.72
CA HIS A 102 4.17 0.09 16.92
C HIS A 102 4.22 0.51 15.44
N ILE A 103 3.07 0.80 14.83
CA ILE A 103 3.02 1.27 13.44
C ILE A 103 3.74 2.61 13.30
N GLN A 104 3.52 3.53 14.24
CA GLN A 104 4.17 4.84 14.23
C GLN A 104 5.70 4.72 14.30
N THR A 105 6.21 3.89 15.21
CA THR A 105 7.66 3.63 15.31
C THR A 105 8.23 2.99 14.04
N GLN A 106 7.49 2.08 13.39
CA GLN A 106 7.93 1.48 12.13
C GLN A 106 8.00 2.50 10.99
N ILE A 107 7.01 3.40 10.92
CA ILE A 107 7.00 4.48 9.93
C ILE A 107 8.19 5.41 10.15
N GLU A 108 8.44 5.86 11.39
CA GLU A 108 9.59 6.71 11.73
C GLU A 108 10.93 6.08 11.33
N ASN A 109 11.13 4.81 11.67
CA ASN A 109 12.34 4.08 11.30
C ASN A 109 12.51 3.94 9.78
N ALA A 110 11.41 3.72 9.05
CA ALA A 110 11.43 3.64 7.59
C ALA A 110 11.73 4.99 6.94
N SER A 111 11.17 6.09 7.48
CA SER A 111 11.45 7.45 7.01
C SER A 111 12.92 7.83 7.20
N SER A 112 13.51 7.55 8.37
CA SER A 112 14.94 7.81 8.62
C SER A 112 15.88 7.00 7.72
N ALA A 113 15.47 5.81 7.27
CA ALA A 113 16.25 5.00 6.33
C ALA A 113 16.19 5.53 4.88
N SER A 114 15.14 6.26 4.50
CA SER A 114 14.96 6.80 3.15
C SER A 114 15.73 8.09 2.86
N GLU A 115 16.05 8.87 3.90
CA GLU A 115 16.79 10.14 3.80
C GLU A 115 18.31 9.95 3.54
N GLY A 116 18.83 8.73 3.70
CA GLY A 116 20.27 8.43 3.54
C GLY A 116 20.77 8.20 2.10
N ASN A 117 19.89 8.13 1.10
CA ASN A 117 20.23 7.70 -0.27
C ASN A 117 20.20 8.80 -1.34
N SER A 118 20.04 10.08 -0.99
CA SER A 118 19.94 11.19 -1.96
C SER A 118 21.22 12.03 -2.17
N ASN A 119 22.38 11.61 -1.64
CA ASN A 119 23.64 12.38 -1.75
C ASN A 119 24.78 11.62 -2.46
N ILE A 120 24.51 11.03 -3.62
CA ILE A 120 25.57 10.65 -4.58
C ILE A 120 25.19 11.15 -5.98
N GLU A 121 25.24 12.46 -6.18
CA GLU A 121 25.56 13.02 -7.48
C GLU A 121 26.73 13.99 -7.31
N THR A 122 27.83 13.72 -7.98
CA THR A 122 28.79 14.78 -8.30
C THR A 122 29.50 14.45 -9.62
N ASN A 123 28.92 15.02 -10.67
CA ASN A 123 29.59 15.66 -11.80
C ASN A 123 30.37 14.80 -12.80
N SER A 124 29.67 14.50 -13.91
CA SER A 124 30.24 14.57 -15.24
C SER A 124 30.80 15.98 -15.51
N ASN A 125 32.13 16.13 -15.47
CA ASN A 125 32.95 16.99 -16.34
C ASN A 125 34.34 17.16 -15.73
N ASP A 126 35.26 16.27 -16.08
CA ASP A 126 36.65 16.64 -16.34
C ASP A 126 37.31 15.51 -17.15
N VAL A 127 37.49 15.75 -18.45
CA VAL A 127 38.51 15.03 -19.23
C VAL A 127 39.67 16.00 -19.42
N PRO A 128 40.84 15.67 -18.86
CA PRO A 128 42.09 16.04 -19.51
C PRO A 128 43.02 14.83 -19.73
N LYS A 129 43.27 14.62 -21.03
CA LYS A 129 44.43 14.06 -21.74
C LYS A 129 45.57 13.35 -20.98
N ILE A 130 45.89 12.16 -21.54
CA ILE A 130 47.20 11.63 -21.98
C ILE A 130 48.29 11.50 -20.91
N ASN A 131 48.69 10.24 -20.65
CA ASN A 131 50.08 9.79 -20.78
C ASN A 131 50.10 8.27 -21.02
N GLU A 132 50.50 7.90 -22.24
CA GLU A 132 51.02 6.57 -22.54
C GLU A 132 52.35 6.40 -21.81
N GLU A 133 52.42 5.53 -20.81
CA GLU A 133 53.68 4.95 -20.36
C GLU A 133 53.64 3.44 -20.45
N LYS A 134 54.64 2.97 -21.21
CA LYS A 134 55.08 1.60 -21.46
C LYS A 134 55.08 0.76 -20.18
N ASN A 135 54.72 -0.53 -20.29
CA ASN A 135 55.68 -1.63 -20.11
C ASN A 135 55.00 -3.01 -20.21
N ASN A 136 55.69 -3.84 -21.01
CA ASN A 136 55.62 -5.29 -21.18
C ASN A 136 54.54 -5.88 -22.10
#